data_AF-A0A959YNW1-F1
#
_entry.id   AF-A0A959YNW1-F1
#
_cell.length_a   1.000
_cell.length_b   1.000
_cell.length_c   1.000
_cell.angle_alpha   90.00
_cell.angle_beta   90.00
_cell.angle_gamma   90.00
#
_symmetry.space_group_name_H-M   'P 1'
#
loop_
_entity.id
_entity.type
_entity.pdbx_description
1 polymer ?
#
loop_
_entity_poly.entity_id
_entity_poly.type
_entity_poly.pdbx_seq_one_letter_code
_entity_poly.pdbx_strand_id
1 'polypeptide(L)' 'MKGSQIKLLILNVEVNTQRLSVSELKNGIYLLRIIENGKEIASEKITVQH' A
#
# COMPACT_ATOMS: atom_id res chain seq x y z
N MET A 1 3.52 5.12 -25.20
CA MET A 1 3.05 5.48 -23.85
C MET A 1 3.85 4.65 -22.85
N LYS A 2 4.69 5.27 -22.01
CA LYS A 2 5.42 4.54 -20.95
C LYS A 2 4.40 4.13 -19.89
N GLY A 3 4.06 2.85 -19.82
CA GLY A 3 3.11 2.33 -18.84
C GLY A 3 3.62 2.59 -17.42
N SER A 4 2.84 3.28 -16.60
CA SER A 4 3.16 3.51 -15.19
C SER A 4 3.19 2.16 -14.46
N GLN A 5 4.34 1.73 -13.98
CA GLN A 5 4.46 0.57 -13.10
C GLN A 5 3.85 0.94 -11.74
N ILE A 6 2.65 0.44 -11.45
CA ILE A 6 2.08 0.48 -10.10
C ILE A 6 2.72 -0.68 -9.33
N LYS A 7 3.52 -0.38 -8.30
CA LYS A 7 4.02 -1.41 -7.37
C LYS A 7 2.96 -1.61 -6.28
N LEU A 8 2.46 -2.85 -6.16
CA LEU A 8 1.46 -3.23 -5.18
C LEU A 8 2.15 -3.63 -3.87
N LEU A 9 1.83 -2.95 -2.77
CA LEU A 9 2.19 -3.34 -1.42
C LEU A 9 0.95 -4.00 -0.79
N ILE A 10 1.01 -5.30 -0.54
CA ILE A 10 -0.05 -6.05 0.18
C ILE A 10 0.45 -6.27 1.61
N LEU A 11 -0.26 -5.70 2.59
CA LEU A 11 -0.02 -5.94 4.01
C LEU A 11 -1.20 -6.77 4.54
N ASN A 12 -0.94 -7.99 5.01
CA ASN A 12 -1.95 -8.80 5.70
C ASN A 12 -1.91 -8.41 7.19
N VAL A 13 -3.03 -7.96 7.75
CA VAL A 13 -3.08 -7.39 9.11
C VAL A 13 -4.23 -8.04 9.90
N GLU A 14 -3.91 -8.71 11.01
CA GLU A 14 -4.88 -9.14 12.01
C GLU A 14 -4.96 -8.12 13.14
N VAL A 15 -6.19 -7.78 13.56
CA VAL A 15 -6.47 -6.60 14.40
C VAL A 15 -6.10 -6.81 15.87
N ASN A 16 -4.98 -6.22 16.26
CA ASN A 16 -4.67 -5.58 17.55
C ASN A 16 -3.68 -4.47 17.20
N THR A 17 -3.88 -3.22 17.64
CA THR A 17 -3.16 -2.01 17.17
C THR A 17 -1.69 -2.25 16.81
N GLN A 18 -1.43 -2.54 15.54
CA GLN A 18 -0.12 -2.89 15.00
C GLN A 18 0.32 -1.80 14.02
N ARG A 19 1.54 -1.30 14.22
CA ARG A 19 2.18 -0.36 13.30
C ARG A 19 2.97 -1.14 12.27
N LEU A 20 2.62 -0.99 11.00
CA LEU A 20 3.43 -1.48 9.88
C LEU A 20 4.24 -0.32 9.31
N SER A 21 5.49 -0.58 8.97
CA SER A 21 6.40 0.42 8.42
C SER A 21 7.08 -0.17 7.19
N VAL A 22 7.16 0.61 6.11
CA VAL A 22 7.87 0.25 4.88
C VAL A 22 8.98 1.26 4.68
N SER A 23 10.21 0.79 4.60
CA SER A 23 11.39 1.59 4.28
C SER A 23 11.72 1.54 2.78
N GLU A 24 12.58 2.45 2.32
CA GLU A 24 13.15 2.44 0.96
C GLU A 24 12.14 2.61 -0.20
N LEU A 25 10.99 3.23 0.07
CA LEU A 25 10.07 3.62 -1.00
C LEU A 25 10.70 4.72 -1.86
N LYS A 26 10.81 4.44 -3.17
CA LYS A 26 11.21 5.41 -4.19
C LYS A 26 10.09 6.42 -4.43
N ASN A 27 10.43 7.59 -4.96
CA ASN A 27 9.45 8.58 -5.40
C ASN A 27 8.47 7.95 -6.40
N GLY A 28 7.17 8.13 -6.17
CA GLY A 28 6.15 7.48 -6.97
C GLY A 28 4.77 7.53 -6.33
N ILE A 29 3.82 6.92 -7.05
CA ILE A 29 2.43 6.78 -6.63
C ILE A 29 2.19 5.31 -6.28
N TYR A 30 1.65 5.08 -5.09
CA TYR A 30 1.35 3.77 -4.53
C TYR A 30 -0.12 3.67 -4.17
N LEU A 31 -0.66 2.45 -4.15
CA LEU A 31 -1.99 2.15 -3.66
C LEU A 31 -1.85 1.24 -2.43
N LEU A 32 -2.24 1.75 -1.26
CA LEU A 32 -2.40 0.96 -0.05
C LEU A 32 -3.77 0.29 -0.08
N ARG A 33 -3.83 -1.00 0.23
CA ARG A 33 -5.08 -1.76 0.37
C ARG A 33 -5.09 -2.48 1.71
N ILE A 34 -6.22 -2.38 2.41
CA ILE A 34 -6.51 -3.16 3.62
C ILE A 34 -7.48 -4.26 3.21
N ILE A 35 -7.07 -5.51 3.39
CA ILE A 35 -7.84 -6.69 3.01
C ILE A 35 -8.15 -7.47 4.28
N GLU A 36 -9.43 -7.75 4.51
CA GLU A 36 -9.92 -8.58 5.61
C GLU A 36 -10.71 -9.75 5.01
N ASN A 37 -10.37 -10.98 5.39
CA ASN A 37 -11.04 -12.21 4.91
C ASN A 37 -11.11 -12.29 3.36
N GLY A 38 -10.05 -11.87 2.67
CA GLY A 38 -9.98 -11.88 1.21
C GLY A 38 -10.76 -10.76 0.51
N LYS A 39 -11.39 -9.84 1.25
CA LYS A 39 -12.11 -8.69 0.72
C LYS A 39 -11.38 -7.39 1.02
N GLU A 40 -11.25 -6.52 0.03
CA GLU A 40 -10.78 -5.14 0.26
C GLU A 40 -11.83 -4.37 1.07
N ILE A 41 -11.43 -3.83 2.23
CA ILE A 41 -12.29 -3.05 3.11
C ILE A 41 -11.95 -1.55 3.10
N ALA A 42 -10.73 -1.20 2.70
CA ALA A 42 -10.30 0.17 2.49
C ALA A 42 -9.11 0.23 1.53
N SER A 43 -8.97 1.35 0.83
CA SER A 43 -7.77 1.66 0.06
C SER A 43 -7.49 3.15 0.00
N GLU A 44 -6.21 3.49 -0.14
CA GLU A 44 -5.72 4.88 -0.14
C GLU A 44 -4.61 5.02 -1.18
N LYS A 45 -4.64 6.11 -1.96
CA LYS A 45 -3.57 6.44 -2.89
C LYS A 45 -2.51 7.28 -2.18
N ILE A 46 -1.30 6.77 -2.09
CA ILE A 46 -0.17 7.42 -1.42
C ILE A 46 0.79 7.96 -2.47
N THR A 47 1.16 9.22 -2.38
CA THR A 47 2.23 9.81 -3.18
C THR A 47 3.47 9.96 -2.31
N VAL A 48 4.57 9.31 -2.70
CA VAL A 48 5.87 9.43 -2.04
C VAL A 48 6.74 10.34 -2.89
N GLN A 49 7.24 11.41 -2.30
CA GLN A 49 8.18 12.36 -2.91
C GLN A 49 9.17 12.79 -1.83
N HIS A 50 10.42 12.36 -1.96
CA HIS A 50 11.58 12.85 -1.22
C HIS A 50 12.40 13.79 -2.09
#